data_AF-A0A920EHL0-F1
#
_entry.id   AF-A0A920EHL0-F1
#
_cell.length_a   1.000
_cell.length_b   1.000
_cell.length_c   1.000
_cell.angle_alpha   90.00
_cell.angle_beta   90.00
_cell.angle_gamma   90.00
#
_symmetry.space_group_name_H-M   'P 1'
#
loop_
_entity.id
_entity.type
_entity.pdbx_description
1 polymer ?
#
loop_
_entity_poly.entity_id
_entity_poly.type
_entity_poly.pdbx_seq_one_letter_code
_entity_poly.pdbx_strand_id
1 'polypeptide(L)'
;MIRNRPQGLGSYWDTLANEAFGSYKALLKDVTLHPMMGVYLSHLINKKADEEAGTFPDENYAREVMQLFTFGLVHRNKDGSVVLGDDNLPLPTYDNETIRNLARVFTGLGLSYAADSTGNSVYENTNFNRSYCGPTGSLHYCWTQPMKFFPNYHDFDEKFLFVDNGDQVVIPESADISVDQAMAELNTVIEALVEHNTTAPFIARRLIQRFVTSNPSNAYIEKVSEAFGQDGDLIQVIKAILLDPEARSPSVVSSNTFGKFKEPILQLTAVFRLFNASSKIALGEGDADMGLIETDYANADHFAPDATFIKIGAVGQNIGQEAQAAPSVFNFFSPDYSPSGKLRVKVSWLGVNFDNRKSDLFNV
;
A
#
# COMPACT_ATOMS: atom_id res chain seq x y z
N MET A 1 5.02 -8.35 11.71
CA MET A 1 5.38 -9.54 10.91
C MET A 1 6.41 -9.26 9.81
N ILE A 2 6.39 -8.12 9.12
CA ILE A 2 7.36 -7.79 8.04
C ILE A 2 8.75 -7.30 8.51
N ARG A 3 8.87 -6.77 9.75
CA ARG A 3 10.10 -6.16 10.31
C ARG A 3 11.34 -7.06 10.25
N ASN A 4 11.17 -8.38 10.22
CA ASN A 4 12.28 -9.34 10.20
C ASN A 4 12.68 -9.75 8.76
N ARG A 5 12.28 -8.98 7.73
CA ARG A 5 12.55 -9.26 6.31
C ARG A 5 13.09 -8.00 5.61
N PRO A 6 14.32 -7.55 5.93
CA PRO A 6 14.86 -6.30 5.41
C PRO A 6 15.00 -6.31 3.87
N GLN A 7 15.41 -7.43 3.27
CA GLN A 7 15.52 -7.57 1.81
C GLN A 7 14.15 -7.44 1.12
N GLY A 8 13.12 -8.11 1.66
CA GLY A 8 11.76 -8.01 1.12
C GLY A 8 11.19 -6.59 1.25
N LEU A 9 11.48 -5.89 2.35
CA LEU A 9 11.08 -4.49 2.51
C LEU A 9 11.83 -3.56 1.55
N GLY A 10 13.14 -3.75 1.37
CA GLY A 10 13.93 -3.03 0.36
C GLY A 10 13.35 -3.22 -1.04
N SER A 11 13.11 -4.47 -1.44
CA SER A 11 12.48 -4.82 -2.72
C SER A 11 11.11 -4.17 -2.92
N TYR A 12 10.29 -4.09 -1.86
CA TYR A 12 8.99 -3.43 -1.95
C TYR A 12 9.15 -1.93 -2.25
N TRP A 13 10.13 -1.26 -1.63
CA TRP A 13 10.44 0.14 -1.95
C TRP A 13 10.99 0.31 -3.36
N ASP A 14 11.80 -0.64 -3.83
CA ASP A 14 12.29 -0.64 -5.21
C ASP A 14 11.12 -0.77 -6.20
N THR A 15 10.13 -1.62 -5.94
CA THR A 15 8.88 -1.69 -6.72
C THR A 15 8.17 -0.33 -6.77
N LEU A 16 7.98 0.32 -5.62
CA LEU A 16 7.34 1.64 -5.59
C LEU A 16 8.15 2.70 -6.36
N ALA A 17 9.48 2.63 -6.30
CA ALA A 17 10.36 3.58 -6.98
C ALA A 17 10.34 3.36 -8.50
N ASN A 18 10.37 2.10 -8.95
CA ASN A 18 10.32 1.74 -10.37
C ASN A 18 9.02 2.18 -11.02
N GLU A 19 7.90 2.02 -10.32
CA GLU A 19 6.56 2.37 -10.80
C GLU A 19 6.17 3.83 -10.53
N ALA A 20 7.02 4.63 -9.88
CA ALA A 20 6.69 6.00 -9.45
C ALA A 20 6.28 6.94 -10.61
N PHE A 21 6.74 6.64 -11.82
CA PHE A 21 6.44 7.39 -13.05
C PHE A 21 5.74 6.52 -14.11
N GLY A 22 5.22 5.36 -13.71
CA GLY A 22 4.49 4.44 -14.57
C GLY A 22 2.98 4.68 -14.56
N SER A 23 2.22 3.59 -14.68
CA SER A 23 0.76 3.60 -14.54
C SER A 23 0.34 3.10 -13.16
N TYR A 24 -0.73 3.66 -12.62
CA TYR A 24 -1.30 3.19 -11.35
C TYR A 24 -1.79 1.75 -11.45
N LYS A 25 -2.28 1.33 -12.62
CA LYS A 25 -2.65 -0.06 -12.95
C LYS A 25 -1.47 -1.02 -12.77
N ALA A 26 -0.30 -0.68 -13.32
CA ALA A 26 0.92 -1.48 -13.14
C ALA A 26 1.39 -1.49 -11.68
N LEU A 27 1.46 -0.30 -11.05
CA LEU A 27 1.82 -0.18 -9.64
C LEU A 27 0.93 -1.04 -8.74
N LEU A 28 -0.39 -0.99 -8.92
CA LEU A 28 -1.34 -1.74 -8.10
C LEU A 28 -1.16 -3.24 -8.29
N LYS A 29 -0.95 -3.70 -9.53
CA LYS A 29 -0.67 -5.11 -9.84
C LYS A 29 0.62 -5.58 -9.16
N ASP A 30 1.71 -4.83 -9.30
CA ASP A 30 3.01 -5.22 -8.75
C ASP A 30 2.98 -5.24 -7.22
N VAL A 31 2.31 -4.25 -6.60
CA VAL A 31 2.06 -4.23 -5.16
C VAL A 31 1.20 -5.42 -4.73
N THR A 32 0.17 -5.79 -5.50
CA THR A 32 -0.70 -6.96 -5.21
C THR A 32 0.11 -8.25 -5.17
N LEU A 33 1.01 -8.43 -6.14
CA LEU A 33 1.85 -9.62 -6.28
C LEU A 33 3.07 -9.59 -5.37
N HIS A 34 3.40 -8.47 -4.74
CA HIS A 34 4.60 -8.38 -3.91
C HIS A 34 4.43 -9.20 -2.61
N PRO A 35 5.37 -10.10 -2.24
CA PRO A 35 5.26 -10.93 -1.04
C PRO A 35 5.09 -10.14 0.26
N MET A 36 5.70 -8.96 0.37
CA MET A 36 5.50 -8.08 1.54
C MET A 36 4.06 -7.63 1.70
N MET A 37 3.37 -7.27 0.61
CA MET A 37 1.95 -6.93 0.66
C MET A 37 1.12 -8.17 1.00
N GLY A 38 1.46 -9.32 0.41
CA GLY A 38 0.92 -10.64 0.75
C GLY A 38 0.93 -10.96 2.24
N VAL A 39 2.07 -10.72 2.90
CA VAL A 39 2.20 -10.90 4.36
C VAL A 39 1.44 -9.82 5.13
N TYR A 40 1.48 -8.58 4.64
CA TYR A 40 0.95 -7.42 5.36
C TYR A 40 -0.58 -7.44 5.43
N LEU A 41 -1.24 -7.73 4.30
CA LEU A 41 -2.70 -7.78 4.20
C LEU A 41 -3.26 -9.20 4.16
N SER A 42 -2.42 -10.20 4.48
CA SER A 42 -2.83 -11.59 4.74
C SER A 42 -3.38 -12.37 3.54
N HIS A 43 -3.14 -11.93 2.30
CA HIS A 43 -3.49 -12.71 1.11
C HIS A 43 -2.37 -13.66 0.62
N LEU A 44 -1.16 -13.59 1.19
CA LEU A 44 -0.15 -14.63 0.97
C LEU A 44 -0.65 -15.95 1.54
N ILE A 45 -0.61 -17.01 0.73
CA ILE A 45 -1.10 -18.37 0.99
C ILE A 45 -2.59 -18.43 1.36
N ASN A 46 -3.38 -17.47 0.85
CA ASN A 46 -4.84 -17.48 1.00
C ASN A 46 -5.46 -18.60 0.16
N LYS A 47 -6.42 -19.34 0.71
CA LYS A 47 -7.01 -20.51 0.06
C LYS A 47 -8.45 -20.24 -0.33
N LYS A 48 -8.89 -20.86 -1.42
CA LYS A 48 -10.31 -20.99 -1.73
C LYS A 48 -11.09 -21.64 -0.58
N ALA A 49 -12.40 -21.42 -0.57
CA ALA A 49 -13.27 -21.98 0.45
C ALA A 49 -13.20 -23.51 0.47
N ASP A 50 -13.34 -24.07 1.66
CA ASP A 50 -13.53 -25.50 1.92
C ASP A 50 -14.71 -25.63 2.86
N GLU A 51 -15.87 -26.01 2.31
CA GLU A 51 -17.14 -26.10 3.03
C GLU A 51 -17.13 -27.20 4.09
N GLU A 52 -16.43 -28.32 3.83
CA GLU A 52 -16.33 -29.43 4.78
C GLU A 52 -15.48 -29.03 5.99
N ALA A 53 -14.40 -28.27 5.76
CA ALA A 53 -13.55 -27.74 6.83
C ALA A 53 -14.09 -26.46 7.48
N GLY A 54 -15.12 -25.83 6.89
CA GLY A 54 -15.66 -24.54 7.33
C GLY A 54 -14.65 -23.39 7.21
N THR A 55 -13.76 -23.44 6.23
CA THR A 55 -12.75 -22.40 6.01
C THR A 55 -13.09 -21.54 4.80
N PHE A 56 -12.88 -20.23 4.94
CA PHE A 56 -13.19 -19.23 3.91
C PHE A 56 -11.93 -18.40 3.58
N PRO A 57 -11.85 -17.81 2.37
CA PRO A 57 -10.76 -16.91 2.01
C PRO A 57 -10.63 -15.74 2.99
N ASP A 58 -9.40 -15.33 3.29
CA ASP A 58 -9.13 -14.10 4.05
C ASP A 58 -9.54 -12.88 3.22
N GLU A 59 -10.42 -12.05 3.79
CA GLU A 59 -11.03 -10.90 3.14
C GLU A 59 -10.21 -9.60 3.25
N ASN A 60 -9.14 -9.60 4.05
CA ASN A 60 -8.48 -8.36 4.46
C ASN A 60 -7.89 -7.60 3.25
N TYR A 61 -7.17 -8.27 2.35
CA TYR A 61 -6.65 -7.61 1.14
C TYR A 61 -7.77 -7.07 0.22
N ALA A 62 -8.84 -7.84 0.03
CA ALA A 62 -9.97 -7.44 -0.81
C ALA A 62 -10.67 -6.18 -0.26
N ARG A 63 -10.86 -6.11 1.05
CA ARG A 63 -11.40 -4.93 1.72
C ARG A 63 -10.49 -3.73 1.55
N GLU A 64 -9.22 -3.89 1.89
CA GLU A 64 -8.29 -2.76 1.90
C GLU A 64 -7.99 -2.24 0.49
N VAL A 65 -7.83 -3.11 -0.52
CA VAL A 65 -7.55 -2.68 -1.91
C VAL A 65 -8.67 -1.80 -2.47
N MET A 66 -9.93 -2.13 -2.17
CA MET A 66 -11.08 -1.28 -2.48
C MET A 66 -11.10 0.00 -1.64
N GLN A 67 -10.97 -0.16 -0.31
CA GLN A 67 -11.22 0.92 0.64
C GLN A 67 -10.13 1.99 0.70
N LEU A 68 -8.87 1.59 0.57
CA LEU A 68 -7.71 2.44 0.84
C LEU A 68 -6.89 2.75 -0.40
N PHE A 69 -6.84 1.82 -1.35
CA PHE A 69 -5.97 1.92 -2.53
C PHE A 69 -6.73 2.28 -3.81
N THR A 70 -8.06 2.28 -3.84
CA THR A 70 -8.80 2.53 -5.10
C THR A 70 -9.94 3.51 -4.91
N PHE A 71 -11.18 3.08 -4.70
CA PHE A 71 -12.35 3.97 -4.72
C PHE A 71 -12.93 4.30 -3.34
N GLY A 72 -12.55 3.60 -2.28
CA GLY A 72 -13.07 3.87 -0.94
C GLY A 72 -14.50 3.39 -0.74
N LEU A 73 -15.16 3.91 0.31
CA LEU A 73 -16.47 3.45 0.77
C LEU A 73 -17.67 4.09 0.07
N VAL A 74 -17.48 5.19 -0.65
CA VAL A 74 -18.58 6.00 -1.21
C VAL A 74 -18.25 6.49 -2.59
N HIS A 75 -19.23 6.48 -3.49
CA HIS A 75 -19.05 6.98 -4.84
C HIS A 75 -18.76 8.48 -4.84
N ARG A 76 -17.92 8.93 -5.77
CA ARG A 76 -17.56 10.33 -5.95
C ARG A 76 -17.67 10.76 -7.41
N ASN A 77 -18.06 12.01 -7.59
CA ASN A 77 -17.90 12.70 -8.87
C ASN A 77 -16.41 12.98 -9.12
N LYS A 78 -16.07 13.33 -10.37
CA LYS A 78 -14.70 13.68 -10.77
C LYS A 78 -14.08 14.82 -9.95
N ASP A 79 -14.90 15.74 -9.45
CA ASP A 79 -14.48 16.84 -8.59
C ASP A 79 -14.26 16.43 -7.11
N GLY A 80 -14.44 15.16 -6.78
CA GLY A 80 -14.29 14.59 -5.44
C GLY A 80 -15.50 14.76 -4.52
N SER A 81 -16.56 15.44 -4.97
CA SER A 81 -17.83 15.52 -4.25
C SER A 81 -18.49 14.14 -4.12
N VAL A 82 -19.23 13.93 -3.02
CA VAL A 82 -19.87 12.65 -2.73
C VAL A 82 -21.16 12.52 -3.52
N VAL A 83 -21.36 11.36 -4.16
CA VAL A 83 -22.61 11.00 -4.82
C VAL A 83 -23.61 10.54 -3.76
N LEU A 84 -24.84 11.04 -3.84
CA LEU A 84 -25.94 10.67 -2.95
C LEU A 84 -26.92 9.75 -3.68
N GLY A 85 -27.45 8.75 -2.97
CA GLY A 85 -28.55 7.91 -3.44
C GLY A 85 -29.91 8.61 -3.31
N ASP A 86 -30.97 7.89 -3.69
CA ASP A 86 -32.35 8.37 -3.64
C ASP A 86 -32.82 8.75 -2.22
N ASP A 87 -32.17 8.19 -1.20
CA ASP A 87 -32.39 8.47 0.21
C ASP A 87 -31.62 9.70 0.74
N ASN A 88 -30.92 10.41 -0.14
CA ASN A 88 -29.99 11.50 0.18
C ASN A 88 -28.83 11.10 1.11
N LEU A 89 -28.50 9.80 1.21
CA LEU A 89 -27.31 9.32 1.90
C LEU A 89 -26.18 9.07 0.90
N PRO A 90 -24.90 9.12 1.35
CA PRO A 90 -23.77 8.73 0.52
C PRO A 90 -23.96 7.34 -0.07
N LEU A 91 -23.88 7.23 -1.40
CA LEU A 91 -24.04 5.97 -2.10
C LEU A 91 -22.79 5.08 -1.85
N PRO A 92 -22.94 3.89 -1.23
CA PRO A 92 -21.81 2.99 -1.00
C PRO A 92 -21.30 2.39 -2.31
N THR A 93 -19.99 2.13 -2.38
CA THR A 93 -19.30 1.54 -3.54
C THR A 93 -19.36 0.01 -3.59
N TYR A 94 -19.49 -0.63 -2.43
CA TYR A 94 -19.55 -2.08 -2.30
C TYR A 94 -20.20 -2.47 -0.97
N ASP A 95 -20.59 -3.74 -0.86
CA ASP A 95 -21.08 -4.35 0.36
C ASP A 95 -20.20 -5.53 0.81
N ASN A 96 -20.65 -6.27 1.81
CA ASN A 96 -19.89 -7.40 2.33
C ASN A 96 -19.82 -8.58 1.35
N GLU A 97 -20.81 -8.75 0.46
CA GLU A 97 -20.80 -9.81 -0.54
C GLU A 97 -19.75 -9.53 -1.61
N THR A 98 -19.60 -8.28 -2.04
CA THR A 98 -18.50 -7.89 -2.92
C THR A 98 -17.14 -8.21 -2.30
N ILE A 99 -16.96 -7.98 -0.99
CA ILE A 99 -15.69 -8.27 -0.30
C ILE A 99 -15.37 -9.77 -0.33
N ARG A 100 -16.36 -10.61 -0.01
CA ARG A 100 -16.24 -12.08 -0.08
C ARG A 100 -15.88 -12.54 -1.48
N ASN A 101 -16.59 -12.03 -2.49
CA ASN A 101 -16.35 -12.40 -3.88
C ASN A 101 -14.98 -11.94 -4.38
N LEU A 102 -14.56 -10.72 -4.04
CA LEU A 102 -13.25 -10.21 -4.41
C LEU A 102 -12.12 -10.97 -3.70
N ALA A 103 -12.32 -11.41 -2.44
CA ALA A 103 -11.32 -12.20 -1.71
C ALA A 103 -10.96 -13.51 -2.44
N ARG A 104 -11.94 -14.12 -3.13
CA ARG A 104 -11.75 -15.34 -3.93
C ARG A 104 -10.74 -15.14 -5.07
N VAL A 105 -10.67 -13.94 -5.67
CA VAL A 105 -9.68 -13.58 -6.72
C VAL A 105 -8.24 -13.67 -6.21
N PHE A 106 -8.02 -13.41 -4.92
CA PHE A 106 -6.67 -13.42 -4.34
C PHE A 106 -6.28 -14.76 -3.72
N THR A 107 -7.09 -15.81 -3.92
CA THR A 107 -6.77 -17.16 -3.46
C THR A 107 -5.73 -17.82 -4.35
N GLY A 108 -4.94 -18.73 -3.79
CA GLY A 108 -3.90 -19.45 -4.52
C GLY A 108 -2.61 -18.64 -4.75
N LEU A 109 -2.49 -17.40 -4.27
CA LEU A 109 -1.23 -16.64 -4.33
C LEU A 109 -0.21 -17.15 -3.30
N GLY A 110 0.94 -17.62 -3.79
CA GLY A 110 2.04 -18.13 -2.97
C GLY A 110 3.40 -17.62 -3.41
N LEU A 111 4.45 -17.95 -2.65
CA LEU A 111 5.82 -17.57 -2.99
C LEU A 111 6.27 -18.32 -4.26
N SER A 112 6.89 -17.61 -5.21
CA SER A 112 7.31 -18.18 -6.50
C SER A 112 8.61 -18.99 -6.43
N TYR A 113 9.48 -18.66 -5.47
CA TYR A 113 10.79 -19.27 -5.31
C TYR A 113 11.03 -19.74 -3.88
N ALA A 114 11.90 -20.73 -3.76
CA ALA A 114 12.45 -21.22 -2.52
C ALA A 114 13.98 -21.33 -2.64
N ALA A 115 14.67 -21.50 -1.51
CA ALA A 115 16.10 -21.71 -1.50
C ALA A 115 16.47 -22.92 -0.63
N ASP A 116 17.64 -23.49 -0.89
CA ASP A 116 18.20 -24.55 -0.05
C ASP A 116 18.77 -24.00 1.28
N SER A 117 19.23 -24.89 2.16
CA SER A 117 19.84 -24.54 3.45
C SER A 117 21.13 -23.73 3.33
N THR A 118 21.78 -23.75 2.16
CA THR A 118 23.04 -23.06 1.90
C THR A 118 22.82 -21.66 1.32
N GLY A 119 21.63 -21.37 0.79
CA GLY A 119 21.30 -20.11 0.12
C GLY A 119 21.89 -19.97 -1.29
N ASN A 120 22.61 -21.00 -1.77
CA ASN A 120 23.34 -20.95 -3.04
C ASN A 120 22.51 -21.46 -4.23
N SER A 121 21.49 -22.30 -3.97
CA SER A 121 20.56 -22.75 -5.02
C SER A 121 19.18 -22.16 -4.77
N VAL A 122 18.69 -21.42 -5.77
CA VAL A 122 17.33 -20.88 -5.83
C VAL A 122 16.56 -21.71 -6.85
N TYR A 123 15.39 -22.18 -6.47
CA TYR A 123 14.54 -23.01 -7.33
C TYR A 123 13.10 -22.54 -7.27
N GLU A 124 12.36 -22.84 -8.34
CA GLU A 124 10.95 -22.54 -8.41
C GLU A 124 10.18 -23.31 -7.33
N ASN A 125 9.33 -22.61 -6.59
CA ASN A 125 8.50 -23.23 -5.58
C ASN A 125 7.33 -23.96 -6.24
N THR A 126 7.25 -25.28 -6.03
CA THR A 126 6.19 -26.13 -6.56
C THR A 126 5.11 -26.46 -5.54
N ASN A 127 5.24 -25.98 -4.30
CA ASN A 127 4.30 -26.26 -3.22
C ASN A 127 3.65 -24.97 -2.70
N PHE A 128 2.35 -25.04 -2.42
CA PHE A 128 1.60 -23.93 -1.83
C PHE A 128 1.87 -23.79 -0.33
N ASN A 129 3.04 -23.25 0.00
CA ASN A 129 3.47 -23.01 1.37
C ASN A 129 4.45 -21.82 1.45
N ARG A 130 4.87 -21.46 2.66
CA ARG A 130 5.85 -20.38 2.93
C ARG A 130 7.28 -20.91 2.89
N SER A 131 7.66 -21.61 1.82
CA SER A 131 8.94 -22.31 1.64
C SER A 131 10.15 -21.64 2.29
N TYR A 132 11.15 -22.44 2.67
CA TYR A 132 12.39 -21.90 3.22
C TYR A 132 13.06 -20.93 2.24
N CYS A 133 13.35 -19.74 2.73
CA CYS A 133 13.84 -18.62 1.93
C CYS A 133 15.36 -18.48 1.91
N GLY A 134 16.08 -19.44 2.50
CA GLY A 134 17.53 -19.41 2.65
C GLY A 134 17.98 -18.95 4.04
N PRO A 135 19.26 -19.15 4.37
CA PRO A 135 19.84 -18.76 5.65
C PRO A 135 19.89 -17.23 5.81
N THR A 136 20.05 -16.78 7.05
CA THR A 136 20.28 -15.36 7.38
C THR A 136 21.48 -14.83 6.59
N GLY A 137 21.34 -13.65 5.99
CA GLY A 137 22.40 -13.02 5.17
C GLY A 137 22.37 -13.37 3.68
N SER A 138 21.53 -14.32 3.24
CA SER A 138 21.30 -14.55 1.80
C SER A 138 20.30 -13.55 1.21
N LEU A 139 20.17 -13.54 -0.12
CA LEU A 139 19.31 -12.60 -0.86
C LEU A 139 17.80 -12.80 -0.64
N HIS A 140 17.39 -13.94 -0.08
CA HIS A 140 15.99 -14.30 0.19
C HIS A 140 15.03 -14.06 -0.99
N TYR A 141 15.34 -14.64 -2.15
CA TYR A 141 14.58 -14.47 -3.40
C TYR A 141 13.07 -14.69 -3.28
N CYS A 142 12.62 -15.56 -2.36
CA CYS A 142 11.20 -15.78 -2.09
C CYS A 142 10.45 -14.49 -1.70
N TRP A 143 11.13 -13.49 -1.10
CA TRP A 143 10.54 -12.24 -0.59
C TRP A 143 10.69 -11.07 -1.55
N THR A 144 11.52 -11.21 -2.59
CA THR A 144 11.84 -10.16 -3.56
C THR A 144 11.27 -10.44 -4.94
N GLN A 145 10.93 -11.70 -5.24
CA GLN A 145 10.25 -12.05 -6.48
C GLN A 145 8.72 -11.97 -6.30
N PRO A 146 7.97 -11.56 -7.35
CA PRO A 146 6.50 -11.56 -7.31
C PRO A 146 5.97 -12.94 -6.92
N MET A 147 4.87 -12.96 -6.16
CA MET A 147 4.08 -14.17 -5.91
C MET A 147 3.52 -14.71 -7.22
N LYS A 148 3.18 -16.00 -7.22
CA LYS A 148 2.51 -16.68 -8.34
C LYS A 148 1.28 -17.43 -7.87
N PHE A 149 0.38 -17.71 -8.80
CA PHE A 149 -0.76 -18.57 -8.53
C PHE A 149 -0.37 -20.04 -8.47
N PHE A 150 -1.01 -20.75 -7.55
CA PHE A 150 -1.06 -22.20 -7.45
C PHE A 150 -2.50 -22.61 -7.76
N PRO A 151 -2.82 -23.00 -9.01
CA PRO A 151 -4.19 -23.09 -9.51
C PRO A 151 -5.10 -23.99 -8.67
N ASN A 152 -4.57 -25.09 -8.12
CA ASN A 152 -5.34 -26.00 -7.25
C ASN A 152 -5.90 -25.35 -5.98
N TYR A 153 -5.37 -24.19 -5.57
CA TYR A 153 -5.80 -23.43 -4.40
C TYR A 153 -6.53 -22.14 -4.75
N HIS A 154 -6.67 -21.83 -6.04
CA HIS A 154 -7.43 -20.69 -6.55
C HIS A 154 -8.88 -21.10 -6.82
N ASP A 155 -9.80 -20.18 -6.56
CA ASP A 155 -11.23 -20.32 -6.81
C ASP A 155 -11.56 -19.80 -8.22
N PHE A 156 -12.03 -20.67 -9.10
CA PHE A 156 -12.36 -20.34 -10.50
C PHE A 156 -13.88 -20.23 -10.75
N ASP A 157 -14.71 -20.30 -9.72
CA ASP A 157 -16.16 -20.15 -9.92
C ASP A 157 -16.49 -18.67 -10.16
N GLU A 158 -17.70 -18.41 -10.65
CA GLU A 158 -18.19 -17.05 -10.94
C GLU A 158 -18.13 -16.13 -9.71
N LYS A 159 -17.75 -14.86 -9.93
CA LYS A 159 -17.56 -13.87 -8.86
C LYS A 159 -18.26 -12.57 -9.24
N PHE A 160 -19.20 -12.15 -8.40
CA PHE A 160 -19.91 -10.88 -8.53
C PHE A 160 -19.21 -9.82 -7.67
N LEU A 161 -18.63 -8.80 -8.30
CA LEU A 161 -17.83 -7.80 -7.61
C LEU A 161 -18.67 -6.55 -7.31
N PHE A 162 -18.09 -5.36 -7.51
CA PHE A 162 -18.74 -4.07 -7.30
C PHE A 162 -19.47 -3.60 -8.55
N VAL A 163 -20.32 -2.59 -8.36
CA VAL A 163 -21.04 -1.90 -9.45
C VAL A 163 -20.33 -0.60 -9.75
N ASP A 164 -20.05 -0.33 -11.02
CA ASP A 164 -19.62 0.97 -11.49
C ASP A 164 -20.53 1.45 -12.63
N ASN A 165 -21.00 2.69 -12.54
CA ASN A 165 -21.94 3.28 -13.51
C ASN A 165 -23.23 2.50 -13.77
N GLY A 166 -23.65 1.66 -12.81
CA GLY A 166 -24.84 0.83 -12.94
C GLY A 166 -24.56 -0.56 -13.53
N ASP A 167 -23.34 -0.83 -13.99
CA ASP A 167 -22.92 -2.13 -14.48
C ASP A 167 -22.16 -2.90 -13.39
N GLN A 168 -22.55 -4.15 -13.15
CA GLN A 168 -21.86 -5.02 -12.20
C GLN A 168 -20.63 -5.65 -12.88
N VAL A 169 -19.49 -5.55 -12.21
CA VAL A 169 -18.29 -6.26 -12.64
C VAL A 169 -18.43 -7.74 -12.26
N VAL A 170 -18.37 -8.62 -13.24
CA VAL A 170 -18.48 -10.07 -13.06
C VAL A 170 -17.26 -10.76 -13.63
N ILE A 171 -16.67 -11.66 -12.85
CA ILE A 171 -15.66 -12.60 -13.32
C ILE A 171 -16.38 -13.92 -13.61
N PRO A 172 -16.46 -14.36 -14.87
CA PRO A 172 -17.18 -15.59 -15.22
C PRO A 172 -16.45 -16.81 -14.64
N GLU A 173 -17.21 -17.90 -14.43
CA GLU A 173 -16.59 -19.17 -14.12
C GLU A 173 -15.63 -19.63 -15.24
N SER A 174 -14.56 -20.32 -14.86
CA SER A 174 -13.63 -20.92 -15.81
C SER A 174 -13.36 -22.38 -15.51
N ALA A 175 -13.46 -23.21 -16.55
CA ALA A 175 -13.02 -24.60 -16.50
C ALA A 175 -11.49 -24.75 -16.67
N ASP A 176 -10.78 -23.69 -17.08
CA ASP A 176 -9.32 -23.71 -17.25
C ASP A 176 -8.62 -23.47 -15.91
N ILE A 177 -8.18 -24.56 -15.26
CA ILE A 177 -7.44 -24.53 -13.99
C ILE A 177 -5.95 -24.32 -14.29
N SER A 178 -5.60 -23.11 -14.73
CA SER A 178 -4.23 -22.73 -15.11
C SER A 178 -3.73 -21.48 -14.38
N VAL A 179 -2.40 -21.31 -14.34
CA VAL A 179 -1.79 -20.08 -13.80
C VAL A 179 -2.16 -18.88 -14.66
N ASP A 180 -2.18 -19.07 -15.98
CA ASP A 180 -2.48 -18.00 -16.94
C ASP A 180 -3.91 -17.50 -16.78
N GLN A 181 -4.88 -18.40 -16.55
CA GLN A 181 -6.26 -18.02 -16.28
C GLN A 181 -6.40 -17.23 -14.97
N ALA A 182 -5.80 -17.70 -13.87
CA ALA A 182 -5.84 -16.98 -12.59
C ALA A 182 -5.17 -15.59 -12.70
N MET A 183 -4.08 -15.49 -13.47
CA MET A 183 -3.44 -14.20 -13.79
C MET A 183 -4.33 -13.30 -14.66
N ALA A 184 -5.09 -13.86 -15.61
CA ALA A 184 -6.03 -13.11 -16.41
C ALA A 184 -7.17 -12.53 -15.54
N GLU A 185 -7.74 -13.33 -14.64
CA GLU A 185 -8.73 -12.87 -13.66
C GLU A 185 -8.19 -11.72 -12.80
N LEU A 186 -6.97 -11.86 -12.27
CA LEU A 186 -6.32 -10.80 -11.52
C LEU A 186 -6.17 -9.51 -12.35
N ASN A 187 -5.76 -9.61 -13.61
CA ASN A 187 -5.59 -8.44 -14.47
C ASN A 187 -6.94 -7.72 -14.71
N THR A 188 -8.01 -8.47 -15.00
CA THR A 188 -9.37 -7.92 -15.17
C THR A 188 -9.84 -7.20 -13.91
N VAL A 189 -9.56 -7.78 -12.73
CA VAL A 189 -9.94 -7.17 -11.46
C VAL A 189 -9.15 -5.91 -11.16
N ILE A 190 -7.82 -5.92 -11.38
CA ILE A 190 -6.98 -4.72 -11.21
C ILE A 190 -7.43 -3.61 -12.18
N GLU A 191 -7.77 -3.97 -13.41
CA GLU A 191 -8.32 -3.04 -14.38
C GLU A 191 -9.64 -2.43 -13.90
N ALA A 192 -10.61 -3.25 -13.51
CA ALA A 192 -11.89 -2.77 -13.00
C ALA A 192 -11.74 -1.88 -11.74
N LEU A 193 -10.81 -2.21 -10.85
CA LEU A 193 -10.51 -1.42 -9.65
C LEU A 193 -9.97 -0.02 -9.99
N VAL A 194 -9.08 0.07 -10.98
CA VAL A 194 -8.46 1.35 -11.38
C VAL A 194 -9.40 2.19 -12.23
N GLU A 195 -10.16 1.56 -13.11
CA GLU A 195 -11.11 2.23 -14.02
C GLU A 195 -12.39 2.68 -13.33
N HIS A 196 -12.69 2.13 -12.15
CA HIS A 196 -13.84 2.54 -11.36
C HIS A 196 -13.89 4.07 -11.21
N ASN A 197 -15.03 4.69 -11.52
CA ASN A 197 -15.15 6.16 -11.65
C ASN A 197 -14.72 6.97 -10.42
N THR A 198 -14.78 6.35 -9.24
CA THR A 198 -14.37 6.99 -7.98
C THR A 198 -12.86 6.89 -7.69
N THR A 199 -12.13 6.00 -8.37
CA THR A 199 -10.70 5.76 -8.08
C THR A 199 -9.85 6.98 -8.40
N ALA A 200 -10.00 7.58 -9.58
CA ALA A 200 -9.27 8.78 -9.97
C ALA A 200 -9.44 9.95 -8.96
N PRO A 201 -10.66 10.41 -8.60
CA PRO A 201 -10.83 11.49 -7.62
C PRO A 201 -10.40 11.11 -6.20
N PHE A 202 -10.52 9.84 -5.83
CA PHE A 202 -10.06 9.35 -4.54
C PHE A 202 -8.54 9.38 -4.38
N ILE A 203 -7.80 8.99 -5.43
CA ILE A 203 -6.33 9.02 -5.46
C ILE A 203 -5.82 10.45 -5.66
N ALA A 204 -6.41 11.21 -6.58
CA ALA A 204 -6.09 12.62 -6.81
C ALA A 204 -6.09 13.44 -5.51
N ARG A 205 -7.17 13.34 -4.72
CA ARG A 205 -7.28 14.03 -3.43
C ARG A 205 -6.12 13.69 -2.48
N ARG A 206 -5.77 12.40 -2.35
CA ARG A 206 -4.68 11.95 -1.46
C ARG A 206 -3.32 12.46 -1.93
N LEU A 207 -3.05 12.40 -3.22
CA LEU A 207 -1.79 12.86 -3.78
C LEU A 207 -1.65 14.38 -3.62
N ILE A 208 -2.70 15.16 -3.90
CA ILE A 208 -2.67 16.61 -3.66
C ILE A 208 -2.43 16.92 -2.18
N GLN A 209 -3.08 16.20 -1.27
CA GLN A 209 -2.85 16.34 0.18
C GLN A 209 -1.43 16.01 0.59
N ARG A 210 -0.78 15.06 -0.09
CA ARG A 210 0.59 14.66 0.20
C ARG A 210 1.63 15.53 -0.47
N PHE A 211 1.34 16.19 -1.58
CA PHE A 211 2.31 17.06 -2.25
C PHE A 211 2.15 18.53 -1.88
N VAL A 212 0.92 19.05 -1.85
CA VAL A 212 0.67 20.50 -1.91
C VAL A 212 -0.08 21.01 -0.68
N THR A 213 -1.34 20.61 -0.48
CA THR A 213 -2.26 21.28 0.45
C THR A 213 -3.23 20.33 1.14
N SER A 214 -3.48 20.53 2.43
CA SER A 214 -4.38 19.66 3.20
C SER A 214 -5.86 19.77 2.78
N ASN A 215 -6.25 20.88 2.15
CA ASN A 215 -7.63 21.16 1.75
C ASN A 215 -7.70 21.64 0.28
N PRO A 216 -7.56 20.72 -0.70
CA PRO A 216 -7.67 21.06 -2.12
C PRO A 216 -9.09 21.44 -2.51
N SER A 217 -9.25 22.31 -3.50
CA SER A 217 -10.57 22.60 -4.07
C SER A 217 -11.09 21.44 -4.92
N ASN A 218 -12.41 21.42 -5.14
CA ASN A 218 -13.05 20.44 -6.03
C ASN A 218 -12.53 20.55 -7.47
N ALA A 219 -12.36 21.78 -8.00
CA ALA A 219 -11.84 22.00 -9.34
C ALA A 219 -10.40 21.50 -9.49
N TYR A 220 -9.59 21.58 -8.43
CA TYR A 220 -8.25 21.02 -8.43
C TYR A 220 -8.27 19.49 -8.44
N ILE A 221 -9.14 18.86 -7.63
CA ILE A 221 -9.34 17.41 -7.68
C ILE A 221 -9.79 16.97 -9.09
N GLU A 222 -10.71 17.69 -9.70
CA GLU A 222 -11.22 17.39 -11.05
C GLU A 222 -10.10 17.36 -12.09
N LYS A 223 -9.30 18.43 -12.19
CA LYS A 223 -8.16 18.51 -13.13
C LYS A 223 -7.16 17.36 -12.95
N VAL A 224 -6.85 17.00 -11.71
CA VAL A 224 -5.91 15.91 -11.42
C VAL A 224 -6.56 14.55 -11.72
N SER A 225 -7.85 14.40 -11.50
CA SER A 225 -8.62 13.19 -11.85
C SER A 225 -8.71 12.98 -13.36
N GLU A 226 -8.84 14.05 -14.13
CA GLU A 226 -8.78 14.00 -15.60
C GLU A 226 -7.39 13.56 -16.08
N ALA A 227 -6.33 14.09 -15.45
CA ALA A 227 -4.95 13.71 -15.75
C ALA A 227 -4.61 12.27 -15.36
N PHE A 228 -5.34 11.68 -14.42
CA PHE A 228 -5.20 10.26 -14.06
C PHE A 228 -5.51 9.35 -15.26
N GLY A 229 -6.53 9.69 -16.06
CA GLY A 229 -6.92 8.89 -17.22
C GLY A 229 -7.42 7.50 -16.83
N GLN A 230 -7.45 6.58 -17.80
CA GLN A 230 -7.98 5.22 -17.61
C GLN A 230 -7.02 4.32 -16.82
N ASP A 231 -5.73 4.34 -17.15
CA ASP A 231 -4.70 3.48 -16.52
C ASP A 231 -4.03 4.10 -15.28
N GLY A 232 -4.29 5.39 -15.00
CA GLY A 232 -3.63 6.14 -13.94
C GLY A 232 -2.22 6.61 -14.31
N ASP A 233 -2.04 7.46 -15.32
CA ASP A 233 -0.72 7.99 -15.70
C ASP A 233 -0.13 8.88 -14.59
N LEU A 234 0.84 8.34 -13.83
CA LEU A 234 1.38 9.02 -12.66
C LEU A 234 2.25 10.23 -13.03
N ILE A 235 2.86 10.26 -14.22
CA ILE A 235 3.60 11.43 -14.69
C ILE A 235 2.63 12.59 -14.92
N GLN A 236 1.51 12.34 -15.61
CA GLN A 236 0.52 13.38 -15.87
C GLN A 236 -0.15 13.85 -14.60
N VAL A 237 -0.47 12.94 -13.68
CA VAL A 237 -1.00 13.26 -12.36
C VAL A 237 -0.03 14.16 -11.59
N ILE A 238 1.26 13.80 -11.50
CA ILE A 238 2.26 14.62 -10.79
C ILE A 238 2.40 16.00 -11.45
N LYS A 239 2.40 16.08 -12.79
CA LYS A 239 2.41 17.36 -13.51
C LYS A 239 1.17 18.19 -13.19
N ALA A 240 -0.01 17.61 -13.27
CA ALA A 240 -1.27 18.29 -12.96
C ALA A 240 -1.28 18.84 -11.54
N ILE A 241 -0.74 18.08 -10.57
CA ILE A 241 -0.58 18.53 -9.19
C ILE A 241 0.42 19.70 -9.09
N LEU A 242 1.66 19.51 -9.55
CA LEU A 242 2.74 20.47 -9.29
C LEU A 242 2.66 21.73 -10.15
N LEU A 243 1.91 21.68 -11.26
CA LEU A 243 1.73 22.80 -12.19
C LEU A 243 0.39 23.51 -12.02
N ASP A 244 -0.47 23.06 -11.11
CA ASP A 244 -1.76 23.71 -10.87
C ASP A 244 -1.61 25.16 -10.39
N PRO A 245 -2.47 26.09 -10.84
CA PRO A 245 -2.52 27.44 -10.30
C PRO A 245 -2.69 27.50 -8.77
N GLU A 246 -3.45 26.58 -8.16
CA GLU A 246 -3.56 26.50 -6.70
C GLU A 246 -2.24 26.13 -6.03
N ALA A 247 -1.39 25.36 -6.69
CA ALA A 247 -0.07 24.99 -6.16
C ALA A 247 0.99 26.08 -6.35
N ARG A 248 0.85 26.94 -7.37
CA ARG A 248 1.92 27.85 -7.83
C ARG A 248 1.63 29.34 -7.71
N SER A 249 0.38 29.75 -7.49
CA SER A 249 0.04 31.18 -7.48
C SER A 249 0.84 31.94 -6.40
N PRO A 250 1.44 33.10 -6.71
CA PRO A 250 2.15 33.90 -5.72
C PRO A 250 1.29 34.31 -4.53
N SER A 251 -0.03 34.44 -4.72
CA SER A 251 -0.99 34.77 -3.64
C SER A 251 -1.09 33.68 -2.59
N VAL A 252 -0.66 32.46 -2.91
CA VAL A 252 -0.69 31.31 -2.01
C VAL A 252 0.46 31.33 -1.01
N VAL A 253 1.61 31.90 -1.40
CA VAL A 253 2.81 31.98 -0.57
C VAL A 253 2.58 32.81 0.70
N SER A 254 1.74 33.83 0.62
CA SER A 254 1.36 34.69 1.75
C SER A 254 0.08 34.26 2.46
N SER A 255 -0.53 33.14 2.06
CA SER A 255 -1.77 32.66 2.67
C SER A 255 -1.50 31.95 3.99
N ASN A 256 -2.21 32.35 5.05
CA ASN A 256 -2.18 31.66 6.34
C ASN A 256 -3.11 30.44 6.39
N THR A 257 -3.90 30.19 5.35
CA THR A 257 -4.90 29.11 5.29
C THR A 257 -4.59 28.06 4.23
N PHE A 258 -3.54 28.26 3.42
CA PHE A 258 -3.15 27.33 2.37
C PHE A 258 -1.84 26.63 2.70
N GLY A 259 -1.75 25.35 2.31
CA GLY A 259 -0.58 24.51 2.46
C GLY A 259 -0.88 23.29 3.31
N LYS A 260 0.18 22.69 3.84
CA LYS A 260 0.09 21.51 4.71
C LYS A 260 1.10 21.62 5.84
N PHE A 261 0.78 21.00 6.97
CA PHE A 261 1.76 20.80 8.03
C PHE A 261 2.85 19.85 7.55
N LYS A 262 4.11 20.18 7.85
CA LYS A 262 5.22 19.25 7.64
C LYS A 262 5.10 18.11 8.62
N GLU A 263 5.34 16.90 8.14
CA GLU A 263 5.41 15.70 8.99
C GLU A 263 6.51 15.90 10.05
N PRO A 264 6.30 15.48 11.32
CA PRO A 264 7.27 15.64 12.40
C PRO A 264 8.70 15.22 12.03
N ILE A 265 8.86 14.09 11.33
CA ILE A 265 10.18 13.63 10.89
C ILE A 265 10.82 14.60 9.88
N LEU A 266 10.05 15.15 8.94
CA LEU A 266 10.53 16.13 7.97
C LEU A 266 10.85 17.48 8.62
N GLN A 267 10.10 17.86 9.66
CA GLN A 267 10.40 19.05 10.46
C GLN A 267 11.73 18.86 11.20
N LEU A 268 11.95 17.71 11.83
CA LEU A 268 13.22 17.38 12.48
C LEU A 268 14.39 17.40 11.47
N THR A 269 14.23 16.77 10.30
CA THR A 269 15.24 16.80 9.24
C THR A 269 15.49 18.23 8.72
N ALA A 270 14.48 19.09 8.68
CA ALA A 270 14.66 20.49 8.30
C ALA A 270 15.47 21.27 9.35
N VAL A 271 15.25 21.00 10.65
CA VAL A 271 16.05 21.57 11.74
C VAL A 271 17.51 21.11 11.65
N PHE A 272 17.75 19.82 11.43
CA PHE A 272 19.11 19.32 11.24
C PHE A 272 19.82 19.97 10.05
N ARG A 273 19.13 20.13 8.92
CA ARG A 273 19.68 20.85 7.76
C ARG A 273 19.97 22.32 8.06
N LEU A 274 19.08 23.00 8.79
CA LEU A 274 19.26 24.42 9.13
C LEU A 274 20.52 24.65 9.99
N PHE A 275 20.81 23.73 10.89
CA PHE A 275 21.97 23.81 11.79
C PHE A 275 23.22 23.12 11.25
N ASN A 276 23.19 22.61 10.01
CA ASN A 276 24.25 21.75 9.46
C ASN A 276 24.69 20.66 10.46
N ALA A 277 23.71 20.02 11.09
CA ALA A 277 23.98 19.01 12.11
C ALA A 277 24.74 17.83 11.47
N SER A 278 25.85 17.44 12.10
CA SER A 278 26.65 16.28 11.73
C SER A 278 27.04 15.49 12.97
N SER A 279 27.38 14.22 12.80
CA SER A 279 27.98 13.41 13.85
C SER A 279 29.46 13.16 13.56
N LYS A 280 30.18 12.58 14.53
CA LYS A 280 31.56 12.12 14.29
C LYS A 280 31.62 10.74 13.64
N ILE A 281 30.47 10.12 13.37
CA ILE A 281 30.37 8.79 12.78
C ILE A 281 30.35 8.95 11.27
N ALA A 282 31.48 8.66 10.62
CA ALA A 282 31.57 8.65 9.16
C ALA A 282 30.72 7.51 8.55
N LEU A 283 30.22 7.71 7.33
CA LEU A 283 29.67 6.64 6.50
C LEU A 283 30.82 6.04 5.68
N GLY A 284 31.11 4.74 5.85
CA GLY A 284 32.25 4.07 5.20
C GLY A 284 33.17 3.34 6.18
N GLU A 285 34.44 3.14 5.80
CA GLU A 285 35.45 2.47 6.63
C GLU A 285 35.41 3.05 8.05
N GLY A 286 34.94 2.23 8.99
CA GLY A 286 34.64 2.66 10.34
C GLY A 286 35.88 3.19 11.06
N ASP A 287 35.68 4.15 11.95
CA ASP A 287 36.73 4.58 12.86
C ASP A 287 36.92 3.51 13.94
N ALA A 288 37.94 2.66 13.74
CA ALA A 288 38.29 1.59 14.68
C ALA A 288 38.56 2.12 16.10
N ASP A 289 38.99 3.38 16.24
CA ASP A 289 39.28 4.00 17.54
C ASP A 289 37.99 4.36 18.32
N MET A 290 36.83 4.42 17.65
CA MET A 290 35.53 4.64 18.30
C MET A 290 34.78 3.35 18.66
N GLY A 291 35.34 2.17 18.38
CA GLY A 291 34.70 0.88 18.67
C GLY A 291 33.40 0.64 17.87
N LEU A 292 33.21 1.37 16.78
CA LEU A 292 32.07 1.23 15.88
C LEU A 292 32.37 0.14 14.86
N ILE A 293 31.99 -1.08 15.21
CA ILE A 293 32.01 -2.23 14.32
C ILE A 293 30.85 -2.05 13.33
N GLU A 294 31.11 -2.18 12.02
CA GLU A 294 30.11 -2.22 10.91
C GLU A 294 29.46 -0.89 10.43
N THR A 295 30.22 0.17 10.13
CA THR A 295 29.74 1.24 9.21
C THR A 295 30.21 1.06 7.77
N ASP A 296 30.82 -0.09 7.46
CA ASP A 296 31.22 -0.49 6.11
C ASP A 296 29.98 -0.80 5.26
N TYR A 297 29.31 0.28 4.86
CA TYR A 297 28.21 0.21 3.92
C TYR A 297 28.81 0.03 2.53
N ALA A 298 28.49 -1.10 1.89
CA ALA A 298 28.90 -1.39 0.51
C ALA A 298 28.50 -0.31 -0.52
N ASN A 299 27.63 0.64 -0.14
CA ASN A 299 27.16 1.76 -0.95
C ASN A 299 27.49 3.13 -0.31
N ALA A 300 28.50 3.23 0.54
CA ALA A 300 28.91 4.50 1.17
C ALA A 300 29.26 5.56 0.11
N ASP A 301 29.84 5.14 -1.02
CA ASP A 301 30.20 6.00 -2.15
C ASP A 301 29.01 6.69 -2.84
N HIS A 302 27.77 6.26 -2.56
CA HIS A 302 26.56 6.95 -3.05
C HIS A 302 26.23 8.23 -2.26
N PHE A 303 26.92 8.47 -1.15
CA PHE A 303 26.72 9.65 -0.31
C PHE A 303 27.83 10.68 -0.53
N ALA A 304 27.58 11.92 -0.08
CA ALA A 304 28.61 12.96 -0.13
C ALA A 304 29.82 12.56 0.74
N PRO A 305 31.07 12.95 0.36
CA PRO A 305 32.27 12.57 1.11
C PRO A 305 32.29 13.00 2.59
N ASP A 306 31.51 14.01 2.96
CA ASP A 306 31.36 14.53 4.32
C ASP A 306 30.08 14.06 5.01
N ALA A 307 29.38 13.07 4.44
CA ALA A 307 28.16 12.55 5.02
C ALA A 307 28.44 11.77 6.31
N THR A 308 27.62 12.05 7.34
CA THR A 308 27.78 11.46 8.68
C THR A 308 26.50 10.78 9.11
N PHE A 309 26.62 9.73 9.92
CA PHE A 309 25.48 8.98 10.44
C PHE A 309 24.95 9.60 11.73
N ILE A 310 23.72 10.11 11.73
CA ILE A 310 23.07 10.64 12.94
C ILE A 310 22.09 9.61 13.49
N LYS A 311 22.40 9.05 14.67
CA LYS A 311 21.48 8.16 15.39
C LYS A 311 20.41 8.99 16.09
N ILE A 312 19.18 8.92 15.59
CA ILE A 312 18.06 9.77 16.05
C ILE A 312 17.27 9.16 17.24
N GLY A 313 17.82 8.14 17.90
CA GLY A 313 17.19 7.46 19.04
C GLY A 313 15.82 6.85 18.69
N ALA A 314 14.98 6.64 19.70
CA ALA A 314 13.62 6.10 19.53
C ALA A 314 12.65 7.16 19.00
N VAL A 315 12.90 7.69 17.79
CA VAL A 315 12.04 8.70 17.14
C VAL A 315 10.60 8.23 17.03
N GLY A 316 10.35 6.94 16.77
CA GLY A 316 9.00 6.38 16.77
C GLY A 316 8.24 6.60 18.09
N GLN A 317 8.92 6.48 19.24
CA GLN A 317 8.30 6.71 20.56
C GLN A 317 8.18 8.20 20.90
N ASN A 318 9.13 9.02 20.47
CA ASN A 318 9.20 10.42 20.87
C ASN A 318 8.35 11.35 19.99
N ILE A 319 8.29 11.09 18.69
CA ILE A 319 7.57 11.93 17.71
C ILE A 319 6.48 11.17 16.96
N GLY A 320 6.23 9.91 17.31
CA GLY A 320 5.15 9.09 16.72
C GLY A 320 5.38 8.67 15.27
N GLN A 321 6.59 8.87 14.74
CA GLN A 321 6.94 8.56 13.36
C GLN A 321 8.32 7.90 13.28
N GLU A 322 8.40 6.80 12.54
CA GLU A 322 9.65 6.10 12.25
C GLU A 322 9.56 5.47 10.86
N ALA A 323 10.68 5.49 10.13
CA ALA A 323 10.75 4.95 8.78
C ALA A 323 10.48 3.44 8.82
N GLN A 324 9.63 2.95 7.91
CA GLN A 324 9.24 1.53 7.80
C GLN A 324 8.59 0.93 9.07
N ALA A 325 8.20 1.77 10.02
CA ALA A 325 7.51 1.38 11.26
C ALA A 325 6.05 1.86 11.27
N ALA A 326 5.45 2.01 10.09
CA ALA A 326 4.05 2.42 9.98
C ALA A 326 3.15 1.42 10.73
N PRO A 327 2.29 1.89 11.65
CA PRO A 327 1.41 1.01 12.41
C PRO A 327 0.27 0.43 11.55
N SER A 328 0.00 1.04 10.40
CA SER A 328 -1.00 0.61 9.41
C SER A 328 -0.39 0.61 8.00
N VAL A 329 -1.16 0.11 7.02
CA VAL A 329 -0.85 -0.12 5.57
C VAL A 329 -0.10 1.02 4.91
N PHE A 330 -0.18 2.17 5.54
CA PHE A 330 0.25 3.42 5.06
C PHE A 330 0.44 4.29 6.30
N ASN A 331 1.62 4.91 6.44
CA ASN A 331 1.83 6.14 7.24
C ASN A 331 0.81 7.30 6.96
N PHE A 332 -0.22 7.03 6.16
CA PHE A 332 -1.25 7.90 5.65
C PHE A 332 -2.55 7.80 6.47
N PHE A 333 -2.77 6.71 7.22
CA PHE A 333 -3.93 6.53 8.11
C PHE A 333 -3.49 6.08 9.50
N SER A 334 -3.89 6.82 10.54
CA SER A 334 -3.85 6.25 11.89
C SER A 334 -4.69 4.97 11.91
N PRO A 335 -4.33 3.94 12.69
CA PRO A 335 -5.25 2.84 13.01
C PRO A 335 -6.63 3.35 13.49
N ASP A 336 -6.68 4.57 14.04
CA ASP A 336 -7.89 5.25 14.50
C ASP A 336 -8.56 6.16 13.44
N TYR A 337 -8.08 6.15 12.19
CA TYR A 337 -8.69 6.94 11.13
C TYR A 337 -10.05 6.35 10.77
N SER A 338 -11.11 7.02 11.22
CA SER A 338 -12.47 6.82 10.72
C SER A 338 -12.87 8.02 9.89
N PRO A 339 -13.40 7.83 8.66
CA PRO A 339 -14.09 8.90 7.97
C PRO A 339 -15.29 9.40 8.81
N SER A 340 -15.68 10.65 8.60
CA SER A 340 -16.82 11.26 9.27
C SER A 340 -18.13 10.55 8.90
N GLY A 341 -18.82 9.98 9.90
CA GLY A 341 -20.09 9.26 9.76
C GLY A 341 -20.66 8.87 11.13
N LYS A 342 -21.79 8.14 11.14
CA LYS A 342 -22.54 7.76 12.37
C LYS A 342 -21.74 6.91 13.38
N LEU A 343 -20.55 6.43 13.04
CA LEU A 343 -19.68 5.60 13.90
C LEU A 343 -18.64 6.40 14.70
N ARG A 344 -18.74 7.74 14.77
CA ARG A 344 -17.86 8.55 15.62
C ARG A 344 -18.16 8.34 17.11
N VAL A 345 -17.59 7.29 17.71
CA VAL A 345 -17.41 7.21 19.17
C VAL A 345 -16.02 7.76 19.50
N LYS A 346 -15.98 9.01 19.98
CA LYS A 346 -14.77 9.62 20.57
C LYS A 346 -14.91 9.61 22.09
N VAL A 347 -14.01 8.91 22.80
CA VAL A 347 -13.46 9.28 24.13
C VAL A 347 -12.08 8.57 24.25
N SER A 348 -10.94 9.24 24.03
CA SER A 348 -10.10 10.00 24.98
C SER A 348 -9.24 9.14 25.94
N TRP A 349 -7.91 9.30 25.82
CA TRP A 349 -6.84 9.13 26.81
C TRP A 349 -6.81 7.84 27.65
N LEU A 350 -5.78 7.02 27.39
CA LEU A 350 -5.40 5.73 28.03
C LEU A 350 -6.27 4.51 27.66
N GLY A 351 -5.64 3.51 27.02
CA GLY A 351 -6.22 2.20 26.61
C GLY A 351 -6.94 2.30 25.26
N VAL A 352 -6.83 1.35 24.32
CA VAL A 352 -6.70 -0.11 24.42
C VAL A 352 -5.78 -0.59 23.30
N ASN A 353 -4.87 -1.51 23.63
CA ASN A 353 -3.99 -2.18 22.69
C ASN A 353 -4.77 -2.78 21.52
N PHE A 354 -4.38 -2.45 20.29
CA PHE A 354 -4.51 -3.35 19.16
C PHE A 354 -3.54 -4.52 19.39
N ASP A 355 -3.93 -5.43 20.28
CA ASP A 355 -3.23 -6.68 20.49
C ASP A 355 -3.81 -7.73 19.53
N ASN A 356 -2.90 -8.44 18.87
CA ASN A 356 -3.20 -9.55 17.97
C ASN A 356 -3.90 -10.67 18.73
N ARG A 357 -5.23 -10.69 18.83
CA ARG A 357 -5.98 -11.92 19.11
C ARG A 357 -7.26 -12.00 18.28
N LYS A 358 -7.28 -13.03 17.44
CA LYS A 358 -8.44 -13.66 16.82
C LYS A 358 -9.45 -14.13 17.87
N SER A 359 -10.65 -14.44 17.37
CA SER A 359 -11.81 -15.12 17.95
C SER A 359 -12.70 -14.31 18.89
N ASP A 360 -13.97 -14.33 18.53
CA ASP A 360 -15.19 -13.92 19.22
C ASP A 360 -15.69 -12.51 18.92
N LEU A 361 -17.02 -12.44 18.67
CA LEU A 361 -17.88 -11.32 18.24
C LEU A 361 -18.10 -11.32 16.71
N PHE A 362 -19.22 -11.79 16.12
CA PHE A 362 -20.61 -11.79 16.59
C PHE A 362 -21.44 -12.89 15.90
N ASN A 363 -22.15 -13.68 16.71
CA ASN A 363 -23.47 -14.21 16.39
C ASN A 363 -24.47 -13.06 16.59
N VAL A 364 -25.14 -12.61 15.53
CA VAL A 364 -26.61 -12.40 15.39
C VAL A 364 -26.92 -12.37 13.90
#